data_AF-A0A9E5QVE2-F1
#
_entry.id   AF-A0A9E5QVE2-F1
#
_cell.length_a   1.000
_cell.length_b   1.000
_cell.length_c   1.000
_cell.angle_alpha   90.00
_cell.angle_beta   90.00
_cell.angle_gamma   90.00
#
_symmetry.space_group_name_H-M   'P 1'
#
loop_
_entity.id
_entity.type
_entity.pdbx_description
1 polymer ?
#
loop_
_entity_poly.entity_id
_entity_poly.type
_entity_poly.pdbx_seq_one_letter_code
_entity_poly.pdbx_strand_id
1 'polypeptide(L)'
;MIYWQLYNEDFVLPSEPPDTDTLAQILDLTEILCQYTDVEDLQALAPLTQLKFLFCHSTAIQSLAPLGKARSLKTLNCAHTAVHDLEPLRTCTQLETLIANDTPVQDLRPLHNLRKLQTLFLEKPPSKTSGPWPGSSNSNN
;
A
#
# COMPACT_ATOMS: atom_id res chain seq x y z
N MET A 1 -5.93 -24.61 -1.87
CA MET A 1 -7.40 -24.59 -2.06
C MET A 1 -8.01 -23.81 -0.90
N ILE A 2 -8.14 -22.50 -1.05
CA ILE A 2 -8.95 -21.66 -0.16
C ILE A 2 -9.80 -20.79 -1.08
N TYR A 3 -11.10 -20.79 -0.80
CA TYR A 3 -12.16 -20.23 -1.63
C TYR A 3 -12.20 -18.70 -1.52
N TRP A 4 -12.23 -18.02 -2.66
CA TRP A 4 -12.55 -16.60 -2.76
C TRP A 4 -14.05 -16.40 -2.58
N GLN A 5 -14.47 -15.57 -1.62
CA GLN A 5 -15.81 -14.99 -1.58
C GLN A 5 -15.73 -13.46 -1.67
N LEU A 6 -16.12 -12.97 -2.86
CA LEU A 6 -16.98 -11.80 -3.11
C LEU A 6 -16.65 -10.46 -2.41
N TYR A 7 -16.21 -9.45 -3.18
CA TYR A 7 -17.06 -8.31 -3.62
C TYR A 7 -16.23 -7.26 -4.39
N ASN A 8 -16.16 -7.41 -5.71
CA ASN A 8 -16.13 -6.30 -6.68
C ASN A 8 -16.25 -6.90 -8.09
N GLU A 9 -17.30 -6.53 -8.82
CA GLU A 9 -17.67 -7.12 -10.12
C GLU A 9 -16.73 -6.72 -11.27
N ASP A 10 -15.80 -5.77 -11.08
CA ASP A 10 -15.11 -5.15 -12.23
C ASP A 10 -13.60 -5.42 -12.34
N PHE A 11 -12.94 -6.08 -11.36
CA PHE A 11 -11.50 -6.29 -11.49
C PHE A 11 -10.96 -7.47 -10.67
N VAL A 12 -10.87 -8.63 -11.32
CA VAL A 12 -10.13 -9.81 -10.82
C VAL A 12 -8.80 -9.86 -11.58
N LEU A 13 -7.67 -9.81 -10.85
CA LEU A 13 -6.36 -10.06 -11.47
C LEU A 13 -6.36 -11.48 -12.05
N PRO A 14 -6.08 -11.68 -13.35
CA PRO A 14 -6.18 -13.00 -13.97
C PRO A 14 -5.13 -13.96 -13.40
N SER A 15 -5.55 -15.18 -13.06
CA SER A 15 -4.69 -16.25 -12.53
C SER A 15 -3.88 -16.99 -13.60
N GLU A 16 -4.04 -16.63 -14.87
CA GLU A 16 -3.31 -17.17 -16.04
C GLU A 16 -2.50 -16.06 -16.72
N PRO A 17 -1.38 -16.40 -17.43
CA PRO A 17 -0.57 -15.40 -18.11
C PRO A 17 -1.45 -14.63 -19.12
N PRO A 18 -1.59 -13.30 -18.96
CA PRO A 18 -2.58 -12.53 -19.69
C PRO A 18 -2.28 -12.53 -21.19
N ASP A 19 -3.32 -12.72 -22.00
CA ASP A 19 -3.28 -12.54 -23.45
C ASP A 19 -2.96 -11.08 -23.82
N THR A 20 -2.65 -10.81 -25.09
CA THR A 20 -2.19 -9.47 -25.53
C THR A 20 -3.22 -8.36 -25.32
N ASP A 21 -4.51 -8.68 -25.36
CA ASP A 21 -5.60 -7.71 -25.14
C ASP A 21 -5.80 -7.43 -23.64
N THR A 22 -5.68 -8.46 -22.80
CA THR A 22 -5.64 -8.31 -21.34
C THR A 22 -4.40 -7.52 -20.95
N LEU A 23 -3.22 -7.80 -21.51
CA LEU A 23 -2.01 -6.98 -21.30
C LEU A 23 -2.23 -5.51 -21.66
N ALA A 24 -2.90 -5.21 -22.78
CA ALA A 24 -3.23 -3.85 -23.18
C ALA A 24 -4.20 -3.18 -22.18
N GLN A 25 -5.23 -3.89 -21.71
CA GLN A 25 -6.15 -3.38 -20.69
C GLN A 25 -5.47 -3.17 -19.35
N ILE A 26 -4.60 -4.09 -18.90
CA ILE A 26 -3.87 -3.93 -17.64
C ILE A 26 -2.90 -2.73 -17.76
N LEU A 27 -2.22 -2.56 -18.90
CA LEU A 27 -1.30 -1.43 -19.15
C LEU A 27 -2.00 -0.06 -19.13
N ASP A 28 -3.29 0.00 -19.50
CA ASP A 28 -4.10 1.22 -19.44
C ASP A 28 -4.80 1.43 -18.10
N LEU A 29 -4.66 0.51 -17.13
CA LEU A 29 -5.21 0.70 -15.80
C LEU A 29 -4.58 1.92 -15.13
N THR A 30 -5.44 2.91 -14.91
CA THR A 30 -5.08 4.11 -14.17
C THR A 30 -5.43 4.00 -12.70
N GLU A 31 -6.31 3.07 -12.32
CA GLU A 31 -6.81 2.91 -10.96
C GLU A 31 -6.89 1.44 -10.58
N ILE A 32 -6.37 1.11 -9.39
CA ILE A 32 -6.41 -0.23 -8.81
C ILE A 32 -6.91 -0.15 -7.38
N LEU A 33 -7.93 -0.96 -7.10
CA LEU A 33 -8.57 -1.12 -5.80
C LEU A 33 -8.34 -2.55 -5.33
N CYS A 34 -7.48 -2.74 -4.34
CA CYS A 34 -7.26 -4.03 -3.68
C CYS A 34 -7.33 -3.92 -2.15
N GLN A 35 -7.99 -2.88 -1.63
CA GLN A 35 -8.20 -2.70 -0.20
C GLN A 35 -9.02 -3.84 0.43
N TYR A 36 -8.74 -4.16 1.70
CA TYR A 36 -9.43 -5.22 2.45
C TYR A 36 -9.33 -6.62 1.80
N THR A 37 -8.20 -6.90 1.14
CA THR A 37 -7.92 -8.21 0.54
C THR A 37 -6.68 -8.84 1.18
N ASP A 38 -6.51 -10.15 0.95
CA ASP A 38 -5.33 -10.92 1.40
C ASP A 38 -4.11 -10.73 0.46
N VAL A 39 -4.03 -9.61 -0.25
CA VAL A 39 -2.88 -9.31 -1.10
C VAL A 39 -1.64 -9.07 -0.23
N GLU A 40 -0.60 -9.86 -0.47
CA GLU A 40 0.68 -9.77 0.25
C GLU A 40 1.77 -9.05 -0.56
N ASP A 41 1.64 -9.00 -1.89
CA ASP A 41 2.61 -8.38 -2.78
C ASP A 41 1.97 -7.64 -3.96
N LEU A 42 2.75 -6.72 -4.54
CA LEU A 42 2.34 -5.90 -5.67
C LEU A 42 3.07 -6.28 -6.97
N GLN A 43 3.65 -7.48 -7.08
CA GLN A 43 4.50 -7.83 -8.23
C GLN A 43 3.76 -7.74 -9.56
N ALA A 44 2.47 -8.07 -9.56
CA ALA A 44 1.59 -7.92 -10.71
C ALA A 44 1.46 -6.45 -11.19
N LEU A 45 1.76 -5.47 -10.35
CA LEU A 45 1.68 -4.04 -10.68
C LEU A 45 2.98 -3.47 -11.28
N ALA A 46 4.08 -4.23 -11.25
CA ALA A 46 5.37 -3.80 -11.79
C ALA A 46 5.35 -3.30 -13.26
N PRO A 47 4.55 -3.88 -14.19
CA PRO A 47 4.48 -3.37 -15.56
C PRO A 47 3.62 -2.10 -15.71
N LEU A 48 2.87 -1.70 -14.68
CA LEU A 48 1.81 -0.67 -14.80
C LEU A 48 2.37 0.73 -14.64
N THR A 49 3.14 1.16 -15.62
CA THR A 49 3.80 2.48 -15.63
C THR A 49 2.83 3.66 -15.69
N GLN A 50 1.60 3.41 -16.16
CA GLN A 50 0.53 4.41 -16.33
C GLN A 50 -0.42 4.49 -15.14
N LEU A 51 -0.21 3.68 -14.10
CA LEU A 51 -1.04 3.68 -12.89
C LEU A 51 -1.01 5.06 -12.23
N LYS A 52 -2.20 5.60 -11.93
CA LYS A 52 -2.40 6.93 -11.31
C LYS A 52 -2.93 6.82 -9.88
N PHE A 53 -3.76 5.83 -9.58
CA PHE A 53 -4.43 5.66 -8.31
C PHE A 53 -4.24 4.22 -7.84
N LEU A 54 -3.71 4.05 -6.62
CA LEU A 54 -3.59 2.75 -5.98
C LEU A 54 -4.13 2.82 -4.56
N PHE A 55 -5.15 2.02 -4.30
CA PHE A 55 -5.73 1.84 -2.97
C PHE A 55 -5.53 0.39 -2.54
N CYS A 56 -4.58 0.18 -1.63
CA CYS A 56 -4.19 -1.12 -1.13
C CYS A 56 -4.19 -1.17 0.41
N HIS A 57 -5.00 -0.31 1.03
CA HIS A 57 -5.08 -0.23 2.48
C HIS A 57 -5.73 -1.47 3.10
N SER A 58 -5.41 -1.76 4.35
CA SER A 58 -5.91 -2.94 5.06
C SER A 58 -5.58 -4.25 4.33
N THR A 59 -4.32 -4.38 3.90
CA THR A 59 -3.77 -5.58 3.25
C THR A 59 -2.47 -6.01 3.93
N ALA A 60 -1.95 -7.18 3.58
CA ALA A 60 -0.71 -7.73 4.13
C ALA A 60 0.56 -7.28 3.37
N ILE A 61 0.46 -6.24 2.54
CA ILE A 61 1.57 -5.72 1.75
C ILE A 61 2.70 -5.20 2.65
N GLN A 62 3.92 -5.63 2.34
CA GLN A 62 5.14 -5.21 3.07
C GLN A 62 6.08 -4.34 2.23
N SER A 63 5.96 -4.39 0.90
CA SER A 63 6.90 -3.73 0.00
C SER A 63 6.20 -3.02 -1.16
N LEU A 64 6.65 -1.79 -1.41
CA LEU A 64 6.24 -0.98 -2.55
C LEU A 64 7.21 -1.09 -3.73
N ALA A 65 8.21 -1.98 -3.68
CA ALA A 65 9.24 -2.12 -4.72
C ALA A 65 8.67 -2.19 -6.17
N PRO A 66 7.54 -2.89 -6.43
CA PRO A 66 6.94 -2.92 -7.77
C PRO A 66 6.49 -1.56 -8.30
N LEU A 67 6.20 -0.59 -7.42
CA LEU A 67 5.74 0.75 -7.80
C LEU A 67 6.88 1.67 -8.26
N GLY A 68 8.14 1.25 -8.18
CA GLY A 68 9.30 2.09 -8.54
C GLY A 68 9.34 2.56 -10.00
N LYS A 69 8.49 1.99 -10.87
CA LYS A 69 8.33 2.39 -12.27
C LYS A 69 7.01 3.14 -12.55
N ALA A 70 6.10 3.24 -11.58
CA ALA A 70 4.81 3.92 -11.70
C ALA A 70 4.99 5.45 -11.61
N ARG A 71 5.64 6.05 -12.61
CA ARG A 71 5.96 7.49 -12.64
C ARG A 71 4.73 8.38 -12.73
N SER A 72 3.61 7.82 -13.20
CA SER A 72 2.32 8.48 -13.35
C SER A 72 1.46 8.45 -12.07
N LEU A 73 1.94 7.78 -11.00
CA LEU A 73 1.19 7.63 -9.76
C LEU A 73 0.94 8.98 -9.11
N LYS A 74 -0.33 9.29 -8.84
CA LYS A 74 -0.82 10.52 -8.22
C LYS A 74 -1.31 10.29 -6.79
N THR A 75 -1.98 9.18 -6.55
CA THR A 75 -2.52 8.84 -5.23
C THR A 75 -2.11 7.43 -4.86
N LEU A 76 -1.56 7.30 -3.66
CA LEU A 76 -1.28 6.01 -3.02
C LEU A 76 -1.92 6.00 -1.64
N ASN A 77 -2.77 5.00 -1.39
CA ASN A 77 -3.24 4.68 -0.05
C ASN A 77 -2.79 3.27 0.33
N CYS A 78 -1.79 3.20 1.21
CA CYS A 78 -1.26 1.99 1.83
C CYS A 78 -1.45 1.99 3.35
N ALA A 79 -2.49 2.66 3.86
CA ALA A 79 -2.79 2.66 5.28
C ALA A 79 -3.06 1.23 5.82
N HIS A 80 -2.76 0.98 7.09
CA HIS A 80 -2.93 -0.33 7.73
C HIS A 80 -2.22 -1.47 6.96
N THR A 81 -1.02 -1.21 6.46
CA THR A 81 -0.14 -2.21 5.84
C THR A 81 1.17 -2.32 6.61
N ALA A 82 1.97 -3.35 6.29
CA ALA A 82 3.28 -3.57 6.90
C ALA A 82 4.43 -2.89 6.11
N VAL A 83 4.11 -1.94 5.23
CA VAL A 83 5.08 -1.16 4.47
C VAL A 83 5.96 -0.36 5.43
N HIS A 84 7.28 -0.51 5.32
CA HIS A 84 8.25 0.20 6.16
C HIS A 84 9.21 1.09 5.35
N ASP A 85 9.33 0.84 4.04
CA ASP A 85 10.24 1.52 3.14
C ASP A 85 9.48 2.27 2.03
N LEU A 86 9.81 3.55 1.89
CA LEU A 86 9.26 4.44 0.86
C LEU A 86 10.26 4.75 -0.27
N GLU A 87 11.47 4.19 -0.25
CA GLU A 87 12.47 4.36 -1.32
C GLU A 87 11.90 4.09 -2.72
N PRO A 88 11.04 3.08 -2.93
CA PRO A 88 10.41 2.86 -4.24
C PRO A 88 9.60 4.05 -4.77
N LEU A 89 9.08 4.92 -3.90
CA LEU A 89 8.28 6.08 -4.30
C LEU A 89 9.12 7.27 -4.78
N ARG A 90 10.45 7.23 -4.62
CA ARG A 90 11.36 8.33 -4.99
C ARG A 90 11.23 8.76 -6.45
N THR A 91 10.82 7.86 -7.33
CA THR A 91 10.64 8.09 -8.78
C THR A 91 9.22 8.55 -9.15
N CYS A 92 8.26 8.45 -8.24
CA CYS A 92 6.85 8.83 -8.43
C CYS A 92 6.65 10.35 -8.35
N THR A 93 7.37 11.12 -9.17
CA THR A 93 7.37 12.60 -9.16
C THR A 93 6.00 13.26 -9.39
N GLN A 94 5.00 12.50 -9.86
CA GLN A 94 3.62 12.95 -10.03
C GLN A 94 2.74 12.72 -8.80
N LEU A 95 3.28 12.16 -7.71
CA LEU A 95 2.52 11.85 -6.50
C LEU A 95 2.04 13.15 -5.84
N GLU A 96 0.72 13.26 -5.69
CA GLU A 96 0.00 14.39 -5.10
C GLU A 96 -0.49 14.03 -3.69
N THR A 97 -0.89 12.77 -3.46
CA THR A 97 -1.42 12.28 -2.19
C THR A 97 -0.79 10.95 -1.78
N LEU A 98 -0.27 10.88 -0.54
CA LEU A 98 0.20 9.66 0.10
C LEU A 98 -0.51 9.46 1.45
N ILE A 99 -1.18 8.32 1.60
CA ILE A 99 -1.83 7.90 2.84
C ILE A 99 -1.12 6.62 3.32
N ALA A 100 -0.38 6.73 4.43
CA ALA A 100 0.40 5.65 5.02
C ALA A 100 0.17 5.56 6.55
N ASN A 101 -1.06 5.85 6.99
CA ASN A 101 -1.46 5.71 8.39
C ASN A 101 -1.30 4.26 8.86
N ASP A 102 -0.95 4.08 10.13
CA ASP A 102 -0.78 2.77 10.75
C ASP A 102 0.21 1.87 10.00
N THR A 103 1.28 2.47 9.46
CA THR A 103 2.41 1.76 8.86
C THR A 103 3.67 1.92 9.72
N PRO A 104 4.61 0.95 9.68
CA PRO A 104 5.90 1.05 10.37
C PRO A 104 6.92 2.00 9.70
N VAL A 105 6.51 2.82 8.72
CA VAL A 105 7.39 3.78 8.05
C VAL A 105 7.96 4.79 9.05
N GLN A 106 9.28 4.94 9.04
CA GLN A 106 10.00 5.92 9.86
C GLN A 106 10.82 6.91 9.05
N ASP A 107 11.22 6.52 7.84
CA ASP A 107 12.07 7.32 6.98
C ASP A 107 11.26 7.99 5.85
N LEU A 108 11.20 9.32 5.88
CA LEU A 108 10.52 10.13 4.88
C LEU A 108 11.51 10.78 3.90
N ARG A 109 12.82 10.54 4.03
CA ARG A 109 13.82 11.03 3.09
C ARG A 109 13.47 10.70 1.64
N PRO A 110 12.91 9.53 1.27
CA PRO A 110 12.54 9.24 -0.12
C PRO A 110 11.56 10.24 -0.76
N LEU A 111 10.75 10.93 0.05
CA LEU A 111 9.71 11.85 -0.43
C LEU A 111 10.23 13.25 -0.79
N HIS A 112 11.50 13.59 -0.48
CA HIS A 112 12.05 14.94 -0.63
C HIS A 112 11.97 15.52 -2.05
N ASN A 113 11.96 14.67 -3.08
CA ASN A 113 11.89 15.10 -4.49
C ASN A 113 10.47 15.17 -5.04
N LEU A 114 9.45 14.78 -4.27
CA LEU A 114 8.06 14.74 -4.71
C LEU A 114 7.43 16.13 -4.63
N ARG A 115 7.85 17.02 -5.54
CA ARG A 115 7.44 18.44 -5.58
C ARG A 115 5.95 18.67 -5.75
N LYS A 116 5.21 17.66 -6.21
CA LYS A 116 3.75 17.71 -6.38
C LYS A 116 2.99 17.18 -5.17
N LEU A 117 3.68 16.63 -4.16
CA LEU A 117 3.03 16.07 -2.98
C LEU A 117 2.38 17.21 -2.18
N GLN A 118 1.05 17.20 -2.13
CA GLN A 118 0.24 18.18 -1.43
C GLN A 118 -0.28 17.62 -0.11
N THR A 119 -0.53 16.32 -0.08
CA THR A 119 -1.19 15.64 1.04
C THR A 119 -0.37 14.45 1.49
N LEU A 120 0.04 14.45 2.75
CA LEU A 120 0.73 13.34 3.40
C LEU A 120 0.05 13.03 4.73
N PHE A 121 -0.52 11.82 4.83
CA PHE A 121 -1.05 11.29 6.08
C PHE A 121 -0.15 10.16 6.57
N LEU A 122 0.44 10.36 7.75
CA LEU A 122 1.29 9.39 8.42
C LEU A 122 1.00 9.44 9.91
N GLU A 123 -0.13 8.87 10.29
CA GLU A 123 -0.47 8.63 11.69
C GLU A 123 0.16 7.30 12.13
N LYS A 124 0.80 7.30 13.30
CA LYS A 124 1.33 6.07 13.89
C LYS A 124 0.18 5.34 14.58
N PRO A 125 0.21 3.99 14.59
CA PRO A 125 -0.73 3.27 15.44
C PRO A 125 -0.50 3.74 16.87
N PRO A 126 -1.57 3.94 17.66
CA PRO A 126 -1.44 4.38 19.04
C PRO A 126 -0.41 3.47 19.68
N SER A 127 0.74 4.04 20.07
CA SER A 127 1.78 3.27 20.72
C SER A 127 1.09 2.57 21.87
N LYS A 128 1.00 1.24 21.86
CA LYS A 128 0.67 0.48 23.08
C LYS A 128 1.65 1.02 24.10
N THR A 129 1.15 1.90 24.96
CA THR A 129 1.91 2.54 26.02
C THR A 129 2.54 1.38 26.77
N SER A 130 3.86 1.26 26.65
CA SER A 130 4.63 0.45 27.58
C SER A 130 4.21 0.91 28.96
N GLY A 131 3.51 0.04 29.69
CA GLY A 131 2.91 0.40 30.97
C GLY A 131 3.96 0.82 32.00
N PRO A 132 3.49 1.23 33.18
CA PRO A 132 4.11 0.69 34.39
C PRO A 132 2.97 0.14 35.27
N TRP A 133 2.97 -1.14 35.65
CA TRP A 133 3.52 -1.52 36.95
C TRP A 133 3.63 -3.05 37.11
N PRO A 134 4.81 -3.60 37.45
CA PRO A 134 4.92 -4.91 38.10
C PRO A 134 4.75 -4.70 39.62
N GLY A 135 3.53 -4.75 40.15
CA GLY A 135 3.38 -4.41 41.58
C GLY A 135 2.02 -4.51 42.25
N SER A 136 1.02 -5.17 41.68
CA SER A 136 -0.23 -5.43 42.41
C SER A 136 -0.27 -6.89 42.86
N SER A 137 0.62 -7.26 43.78
CA SER A 137 0.41 -8.41 44.66
C SER A 137 -0.77 -8.08 45.57
N ASN A 138 -2.00 -8.33 45.11
CA ASN A 138 -3.14 -8.41 46.01
C ASN A 138 -3.19 -9.82 46.62
N SER A 139 -2.32 -10.05 47.60
CA SER A 139 -2.53 -11.07 48.61
C SER A 139 -3.36 -10.44 49.71
N ASN A 140 -4.67 -10.61 49.66
CA ASN A 140 -5.53 -10.40 50.83
C ASN A 140 -6.40 -11.65 51.00
N ASN A 141 -5.86 -12.50 51.89
CA ASN A 141 -6.51 -13.28 52.95
C ASN A 141 -8.04 -13.35 52.93
#